data_AF-A0A916TRW0-F1
#
_entry.id   AF-A0A916TRW0-F1
#
_cell.length_a   1.000
_cell.length_b   1.000
_cell.length_c   1.000
_cell.angle_alpha   90.00
_cell.angle_beta   90.00
_cell.angle_gamma   90.00
#
_symmetry.space_group_name_H-M   'P 1'
#
loop_
_entity.id
_entity.type
_entity.pdbx_description
1 polymer ?
#
loop_
_entity_poly.entity_id
_entity_poly.type
_entity_poly.pdbx_seq_one_letter_code
_entity_poly.pdbx_strand_id
1 'polypeptide(L)'
;MGTVFRRALQTSPTLEYGGRGAMRFGELVREFGLIGYGLVGATAALACIAIDPRAALTGWLAAAVLLQSLPLGALVLLATMRLIRGQWEAELRSGCEAAAGLWFLSALAFVPVLLGLGAIYDWPHAPAQTAFLDVWLNVLPFVLRTLLWFFALAAIARSQVGGHASASASALALIVMILGAWLLAADWFMTLDIRFHSWAFGLQVFALEMCTAYAALLLLRLTRRVPPQRPALLGALMIVFLLLWLCFQAVPYLAIRSDDLSAGAEWYAARAEGGWRWVLGAIGLLGIVPLLALLLPLVRRSQRALAFAAVSVLVGKSLEFAWIAIPGRGPVAVLSFLFALCGFVCFAASYLAPGSRWRFPGRRSAA
;
A
#
# COMPACT_ATOMS: atom_id res chain seq x y z
N MET A 1 28.25 20.74 64.73
CA MET A 1 28.05 20.96 63.27
C MET A 1 28.31 19.63 62.56
N GLY A 2 27.34 18.71 62.59
CA GLY A 2 27.61 17.33 62.15
C GLY A 2 26.50 16.33 62.46
N THR A 3 25.27 16.60 62.00
CA THR A 3 24.16 15.64 62.09
C THR A 3 23.04 15.89 61.07
N VAL A 4 23.38 16.45 59.90
CA VAL A 4 22.44 16.59 58.75
C VAL A 4 22.74 15.56 57.64
N PHE A 5 23.81 14.78 57.78
CA PHE A 5 24.25 13.78 56.78
C PHE A 5 23.75 12.36 57.11
N ARG A 6 22.45 12.21 57.38
CA ARG A 6 21.81 10.90 57.62
C ARG A 6 20.46 10.77 56.88
N ARG A 7 20.40 11.30 55.65
CA ARG A 7 19.21 11.27 54.79
C ARG A 7 19.52 10.97 53.31
N ALA A 8 20.61 10.26 53.03
CA ALA A 8 21.06 9.96 51.66
C ALA A 8 21.54 8.51 51.46
N LEU A 9 20.96 7.53 52.17
CA LEU A 9 21.25 6.10 51.97
C LEU A 9 20.01 5.19 52.10
N GLN A 10 18.89 5.61 51.53
CA GLN A 10 17.77 4.71 51.22
C GLN A 10 17.24 5.01 49.80
N THR A 11 18.14 4.84 48.83
CA THR A 11 17.79 4.61 47.43
C THR A 11 17.88 3.12 47.17
N SER A 12 16.73 2.50 46.88
CA SER A 12 16.59 1.43 45.89
C SER A 12 15.10 1.14 45.73
N PRO A 13 14.38 1.82 44.83
CA PRO A 13 13.22 1.19 44.23
C PRO A 13 13.77 -0.03 43.47
N THR A 14 13.29 -1.21 43.86
CA THR A 14 13.50 -2.45 43.10
C THR A 14 13.18 -2.18 41.64
N LEU A 15 14.23 -2.14 40.82
CA LEU A 15 14.12 -2.19 39.37
C LEU A 15 13.43 -3.51 39.05
N GLU A 16 12.16 -3.44 38.68
CA GLU A 16 11.50 -4.53 37.95
C GLU A 16 12.25 -4.71 36.62
N TYR A 17 13.24 -5.58 36.68
CA TYR A 17 13.94 -6.12 35.54
C TYR A 17 12.97 -7.02 34.77
N GLY A 18 12.69 -6.65 33.53
CA GLY A 18 12.42 -7.63 32.48
C GLY A 18 10.97 -8.07 32.29
N GLY A 19 10.11 -7.14 31.84
CA GLY A 19 8.93 -7.50 31.06
C GLY A 19 9.31 -7.96 29.64
N ARG A 20 10.02 -9.09 29.51
CA ARG A 20 10.11 -9.84 28.25
C ARG A 20 8.67 -10.25 27.91
N GLY A 21 8.08 -9.60 26.92
CA GLY A 21 6.68 -9.81 26.52
C GLY A 21 6.45 -11.26 26.08
N ALA A 22 6.10 -12.12 27.03
CA ALA A 22 5.46 -13.38 26.74
C ALA A 22 4.11 -13.04 26.10
N MET A 23 4.01 -13.25 24.78
CA MET A 23 2.72 -13.19 24.11
C MET A 23 1.75 -14.07 24.88
N ARG A 24 0.58 -13.54 25.21
CA ARG A 24 -0.47 -14.36 25.82
C ARG A 24 -0.78 -15.48 24.83
N PHE A 25 -0.90 -16.72 25.29
CA PHE A 25 -1.13 -17.92 24.45
C PHE A 25 -2.20 -17.69 23.35
N GLY A 26 -3.27 -16.94 23.65
CA GLY A 26 -4.29 -16.56 22.66
C GLY A 26 -3.87 -15.58 21.56
N GLU A 27 -2.90 -14.70 21.79
CA GLU A 27 -2.32 -13.84 20.75
C GLU A 27 -1.45 -14.65 19.80
N LEU A 28 -0.75 -15.66 20.32
CA LEU A 28 0.05 -16.61 19.55
C LEU A 28 -0.83 -17.44 18.59
N VAL A 29 -1.90 -18.05 19.12
CA VAL A 29 -2.86 -18.84 18.32
C VAL A 29 -3.51 -17.99 17.23
N ARG A 30 -3.82 -16.72 17.52
CA ARG A 30 -4.37 -15.79 16.53
C ARG A 30 -3.35 -15.44 15.43
N GLU A 31 -2.09 -15.22 15.77
CA GLU A 31 -1.04 -14.94 14.79
C GLU A 31 -0.80 -16.15 13.86
N PHE A 32 -0.69 -17.36 14.42
CA PHE A 32 -0.56 -18.59 13.63
C PHE A 32 -1.79 -18.86 12.76
N GLY A 33 -3.00 -18.60 13.26
CA GLY A 33 -4.23 -18.71 12.49
C GLY A 33 -4.23 -17.76 11.28
N LEU A 34 -3.86 -16.49 11.48
CA LEU A 34 -3.79 -15.51 10.39
C LEU A 34 -2.76 -15.89 9.33
N ILE A 35 -1.59 -16.40 9.72
CA ILE A 35 -0.58 -16.89 8.76
C ILE A 35 -1.13 -18.08 7.97
N GLY A 36 -1.82 -19.01 8.64
CA GLY A 36 -2.48 -20.15 7.99
C GLY A 36 -3.52 -19.73 6.97
N TYR A 37 -4.43 -18.82 7.32
CA TYR A 37 -5.41 -18.26 6.38
C TYR A 37 -4.73 -17.48 5.23
N GLY A 38 -3.64 -16.78 5.55
CA GLY A 38 -2.79 -16.10 4.57
C GLY A 38 -2.26 -17.06 3.50
N LEU A 39 -1.70 -18.19 3.95
CA LEU A 39 -1.18 -19.24 3.08
C LEU A 39 -2.29 -19.86 2.23
N VAL A 40 -3.44 -20.19 2.83
CA VAL A 40 -4.59 -20.76 2.10
C VAL A 40 -5.08 -19.80 1.02
N GLY A 41 -5.20 -18.51 1.32
CA GLY A 41 -5.61 -17.51 0.33
C GLY A 41 -4.60 -17.38 -0.81
N ALA A 42 -3.31 -17.30 -0.49
CA ALA A 42 -2.26 -17.20 -1.50
C ALA A 42 -2.17 -18.47 -2.37
N THR A 43 -2.24 -19.67 -1.78
CA THR A 43 -2.20 -20.92 -2.55
C THR A 43 -3.45 -21.12 -3.39
N ALA A 44 -4.64 -20.75 -2.89
CA ALA A 44 -5.87 -20.77 -3.67
C ALA A 44 -5.79 -19.84 -4.88
N ALA A 45 -5.23 -18.63 -4.71
CA ALA A 45 -5.01 -17.71 -5.83
C ALA A 45 -4.02 -18.27 -6.86
N LEU A 46 -2.92 -18.88 -6.41
CA LEU A 46 -1.95 -19.52 -7.32
C LEU A 46 -2.50 -20.79 -7.98
N ALA A 47 -3.41 -21.52 -7.32
CA ALA A 47 -4.07 -22.68 -7.90
C ALA A 47 -4.95 -22.30 -9.11
N CYS A 48 -5.46 -21.05 -9.18
CA CYS A 48 -6.16 -20.54 -10.35
C CYS A 48 -5.30 -20.52 -11.63
N ILE A 49 -3.96 -20.53 -11.51
CA ILE A 49 -3.04 -20.61 -12.66
C ILE A 49 -3.28 -21.90 -13.47
N ALA A 50 -3.67 -23.00 -12.82
CA ALA A 50 -3.95 -24.25 -13.51
C ALA A 50 -5.22 -24.19 -14.40
N ILE A 51 -6.08 -23.19 -14.20
CA ILE A 51 -7.31 -22.99 -14.98
C ILE A 51 -7.05 -22.01 -16.12
N ASP A 52 -6.54 -20.81 -15.80
CA ASP A 52 -6.18 -19.79 -16.76
C ASP A 52 -4.99 -18.99 -16.21
N PRO A 53 -3.75 -19.26 -16.70
CA PRO A 53 -2.55 -18.58 -16.23
C PRO A 53 -2.60 -17.07 -16.41
N ARG A 54 -3.10 -16.61 -17.56
CA ARG A 54 -3.15 -15.20 -17.93
C ARG A 54 -4.10 -14.46 -17.01
N ALA A 55 -5.31 -15.00 -16.80
CA ALA A 55 -6.31 -14.40 -15.92
C ALA A 55 -5.84 -14.41 -14.46
N ALA A 56 -5.39 -15.57 -13.96
CA ALA A 56 -4.99 -15.74 -12.57
C ALA A 56 -3.84 -14.81 -12.18
N LEU A 57 -2.81 -14.71 -13.02
CA LEU A 57 -1.66 -13.86 -12.75
C LEU A 57 -1.98 -12.36 -12.85
N THR A 58 -2.93 -11.95 -13.71
CA THR A 58 -3.40 -10.56 -13.74
C THR A 58 -4.19 -10.19 -12.48
N GLY A 59 -5.04 -11.08 -11.98
CA GLY A 59 -5.72 -10.91 -10.69
C GLY A 59 -4.73 -10.83 -9.53
N TRP A 60 -3.73 -11.71 -9.53
CA TRP A 60 -2.64 -11.70 -8.56
C TRP A 60 -1.82 -10.39 -8.60
N LEU A 61 -1.47 -9.91 -9.79
CA LEU A 61 -0.76 -8.64 -9.98
C LEU A 61 -1.50 -7.47 -9.33
N ALA A 62 -2.82 -7.36 -9.55
CA ALA A 62 -3.62 -6.30 -8.94
C ALA A 62 -3.57 -6.34 -7.40
N ALA A 63 -3.63 -7.54 -6.81
CA ALA A 63 -3.51 -7.72 -5.37
C ALA A 63 -2.08 -7.44 -4.87
N ALA A 64 -1.05 -7.80 -5.64
CA ALA A 64 0.35 -7.57 -5.28
C ALA A 64 0.70 -6.08 -5.28
N VAL A 65 0.21 -5.30 -6.27
CA VAL A 65 0.37 -3.84 -6.27
C VAL A 65 -0.42 -3.21 -5.12
N LEU A 66 -1.63 -3.67 -4.85
CA LEU A 66 -2.37 -3.21 -3.66
C LEU A 66 -1.57 -3.44 -2.38
N LEU A 67 -0.97 -4.61 -2.21
CA LEU A 67 -0.11 -4.90 -1.06
C LEU A 67 1.12 -3.97 -1.01
N GLN A 68 1.75 -3.68 -2.15
CA GLN A 68 2.93 -2.80 -2.23
C GLN A 68 2.64 -1.35 -1.86
N SER A 69 1.38 -0.92 -2.03
CA SER A 69 0.95 0.42 -1.63
C SER A 69 1.20 0.69 -0.15
N LEU A 70 1.06 -0.31 0.72
CA LEU A 70 1.24 -0.17 2.18
C LEU A 70 2.67 0.26 2.56
N PRO A 71 3.74 -0.51 2.25
CA PRO A 71 5.10 -0.09 2.56
C PRO A 71 5.49 1.17 1.80
N LEU A 72 5.08 1.34 0.54
CA LEU A 72 5.36 2.55 -0.23
C LEU A 72 4.79 3.81 0.45
N GLY A 73 3.49 3.83 0.76
CA GLY A 73 2.85 4.98 1.40
C GLY A 73 3.36 5.21 2.83
N ALA A 74 3.68 4.15 3.57
CA ALA A 74 4.31 4.28 4.88
C ALA A 74 5.69 4.96 4.81
N LEU A 75 6.53 4.59 3.83
CA LEU A 75 7.85 5.19 3.63
C LEU A 75 7.75 6.63 3.13
N VAL A 76 6.81 6.93 2.22
CA VAL A 76 6.51 8.30 1.79
C VAL A 76 6.15 9.15 3.00
N LEU A 77 5.22 8.69 3.85
CA LEU A 77 4.82 9.41 5.06
C LEU A 77 5.98 9.63 6.04
N LEU A 78 6.85 8.62 6.26
CA LEU A 78 8.02 8.77 7.12
C LEU A 78 8.99 9.83 6.61
N ALA A 79 9.29 9.78 5.31
CA ALA A 79 10.17 10.77 4.68
C ALA A 79 9.54 12.17 4.72
N THR A 80 8.22 12.29 4.50
CA THR A 80 7.52 13.58 4.62
C THR A 80 7.53 14.10 6.05
N MET A 81 7.30 13.28 7.08
CA MET A 81 7.37 13.70 8.49
C MET A 81 8.77 14.22 8.87
N ARG A 82 9.82 13.72 8.20
CA ARG A 82 11.18 14.20 8.43
C ARG A 82 11.41 15.62 7.91
N LEU A 83 10.76 15.98 6.80
CA LEU A 83 10.84 17.31 6.18
C LEU A 83 9.83 18.29 6.77
N ILE A 84 8.61 17.83 6.99
CA ILE A 84 7.47 18.61 7.46
C ILE A 84 7.11 18.10 8.86
N ARG A 85 7.75 18.70 9.87
CA ARG A 85 7.48 18.38 11.27
C ARG A 85 6.04 18.76 11.62
N GLY A 86 5.39 17.90 12.38
CA GLY A 86 4.07 18.20 12.89
C GLY A 86 3.51 17.14 13.82
N GLN A 87 2.36 17.45 14.38
CA GLN A 87 1.69 16.64 15.39
C GLN A 87 1.21 15.27 14.88
N TRP A 88 1.05 15.12 13.57
CA TRP A 88 0.71 13.88 12.87
C TRP A 88 1.80 12.80 12.98
N GLU A 89 3.04 13.20 13.21
CA GLU A 89 4.16 12.27 13.43
C GLU A 89 3.92 11.40 14.67
N ALA A 90 3.51 12.00 15.79
CA ALA A 90 3.26 11.29 17.04
C ALA A 90 2.13 10.25 16.91
N GLU A 91 1.18 10.50 16.00
CA GLU A 91 0.06 9.60 15.76
C GLU A 91 0.43 8.46 14.81
N LEU A 92 1.21 8.73 13.75
CA LEU A 92 1.36 7.79 12.64
C LEU A 92 2.73 7.11 12.56
N ARG A 93 3.81 7.70 13.12
CA ARG A 93 5.19 7.21 12.95
C ARG A 93 5.33 5.73 13.26
N SER A 94 4.82 5.28 14.41
CA SER A 94 4.94 3.87 14.83
C SER A 94 4.20 2.89 13.90
N GLY A 95 3.08 3.33 13.31
CA GLY A 95 2.34 2.56 12.32
C GLY A 95 3.09 2.50 10.98
N CYS A 96 3.63 3.64 10.54
CA CYS A 96 4.42 3.72 9.32
C CYS A 96 5.73 2.93 9.43
N GLU A 97 6.45 2.98 10.56
CA GLU A 97 7.68 2.21 10.77
C GLU A 97 7.41 0.69 10.74
N ALA A 98 6.27 0.26 11.28
CA ALA A 98 5.85 -1.14 11.15
C ALA A 98 5.51 -1.47 9.69
N ALA A 99 4.63 -0.70 9.05
CA ALA A 99 4.19 -0.96 7.68
C ALA A 99 5.31 -0.85 6.63
N ALA A 100 6.32 -0.01 6.86
CA ALA A 100 7.53 0.07 6.04
C ALA A 100 8.23 -1.28 5.90
N GLY A 101 8.17 -2.11 6.95
CA GLY A 101 8.73 -3.46 6.93
C GLY A 101 8.03 -4.42 5.97
N LEU A 102 6.82 -4.13 5.48
CA LEU A 102 6.10 -5.00 4.54
C LEU A 102 6.72 -5.02 3.13
N TRP A 103 7.76 -4.22 2.85
CA TRP A 103 8.43 -4.19 1.54
C TRP A 103 8.89 -5.59 1.09
N PHE A 104 9.34 -6.46 2.02
CA PHE A 104 9.81 -7.81 1.67
C PHE A 104 8.64 -8.69 1.23
N LEU A 105 7.48 -8.54 1.86
CA LEU A 105 6.30 -9.33 1.55
C LEU A 105 5.74 -8.90 0.19
N SER A 106 5.75 -7.59 -0.09
CA SER A 106 5.43 -7.04 -1.41
C SER A 106 6.41 -7.54 -2.47
N ALA A 107 7.71 -7.55 -2.20
CA ALA A 107 8.71 -8.10 -3.13
C ALA A 107 8.47 -9.59 -3.41
N LEU A 108 8.14 -10.38 -2.38
CA LEU A 108 7.80 -11.80 -2.53
C LEU A 108 6.52 -12.01 -3.34
N ALA A 109 5.51 -11.16 -3.13
CA ALA A 109 4.27 -11.19 -3.91
C ALA A 109 4.50 -10.90 -5.40
N PHE A 110 5.59 -10.24 -5.78
CA PHE A 110 5.93 -10.03 -7.19
C PHE A 110 6.63 -11.22 -7.86
N VAL A 111 7.08 -12.25 -7.12
CA VAL A 111 7.77 -13.41 -7.70
C VAL A 111 6.89 -14.13 -8.74
N PRO A 112 5.62 -14.48 -8.48
CA PRO A 112 4.76 -15.10 -9.50
C PRO A 112 4.53 -14.20 -10.72
N VAL A 113 4.50 -12.87 -10.54
CA VAL A 113 4.36 -11.91 -11.64
C VAL A 113 5.59 -11.98 -12.56
N LEU A 114 6.79 -11.96 -11.98
CA LEU A 114 8.05 -11.99 -12.75
C LEU A 114 8.29 -13.33 -13.44
N LEU A 115 7.86 -14.44 -12.84
CA LEU A 115 7.90 -15.76 -13.49
C LEU A 115 6.85 -15.89 -14.60
N GLY A 116 5.74 -15.17 -14.47
CA GLY A 116 4.58 -15.23 -15.35
C GLY A 116 4.49 -14.14 -16.42
N LEU A 117 5.56 -13.37 -16.68
CA LEU A 117 5.52 -12.22 -17.60
C LEU A 117 4.97 -12.58 -18.98
N GLY A 118 5.40 -13.72 -19.54
CA GLY A 118 4.95 -14.21 -20.84
C GLY A 118 3.48 -14.60 -20.92
N ALA A 119 2.81 -14.79 -19.77
CA ALA A 119 1.37 -15.06 -19.70
C ALA A 119 0.56 -13.79 -19.42
N ILE A 120 1.09 -12.85 -18.61
CA ILE A 120 0.39 -11.63 -18.20
C ILE A 120 0.32 -10.62 -19.35
N TYR A 121 1.45 -10.44 -20.03
CA TYR A 121 1.69 -9.38 -21.00
C TYR A 121 1.83 -9.93 -22.43
N ASP A 122 1.36 -9.15 -23.40
CA ASP A 122 1.42 -9.52 -24.82
C ASP A 122 2.73 -9.06 -25.49
N TRP A 123 3.40 -8.02 -24.94
CA TRP A 123 4.64 -7.48 -25.50
C TRP A 123 5.81 -8.47 -25.68
N PRO A 124 5.97 -9.57 -24.91
CA PRO A 124 7.04 -10.53 -25.18
C PRO A 124 6.87 -11.28 -26.50
N HIS A 125 5.63 -11.32 -27.03
CA HIS A 125 5.26 -12.08 -28.24
C HIS A 125 4.79 -11.17 -29.38
N ALA A 126 4.60 -9.87 -29.10
CA ALA A 126 4.15 -8.90 -30.09
C ALA A 126 5.35 -8.28 -30.83
N PRO A 127 5.20 -7.90 -32.10
CA PRO A 127 6.24 -7.16 -32.81
C PRO A 127 6.47 -5.81 -32.13
N ALA A 128 7.74 -5.39 -32.07
CA ALA A 128 8.12 -4.10 -31.52
C ALA A 128 7.45 -2.94 -32.29
N GLN A 129 6.68 -2.12 -31.57
CA GLN A 129 6.06 -0.92 -32.17
C GLN A 129 7.09 0.18 -32.46
N THR A 130 8.12 0.29 -31.61
CA THR A 130 9.23 1.23 -31.77
C THR A 130 10.52 0.60 -31.22
N ALA A 131 11.68 1.05 -31.71
CA ALA A 131 12.98 0.59 -31.20
C ALA A 131 13.17 0.87 -29.70
N PHE A 132 12.61 1.97 -29.19
CA PHE A 132 12.64 2.27 -27.77
C PHE A 132 11.81 1.27 -26.95
N LEU A 133 10.58 0.98 -27.38
CA LEU A 133 9.70 0.04 -26.67
C LEU A 133 10.27 -1.38 -26.69
N ASP A 134 10.96 -1.79 -27.75
CA ASP A 134 11.64 -3.09 -27.82
C ASP A 134 12.70 -3.25 -26.72
N VAL A 135 13.49 -2.21 -26.50
CA VAL A 135 14.50 -2.19 -25.43
C VAL A 135 13.83 -2.03 -24.06
N TRP A 136 12.85 -1.13 -23.94
CA TRP A 136 12.23 -0.80 -22.65
C TRP A 136 11.39 -1.95 -22.10
N LEU A 137 10.56 -2.56 -22.95
CA LEU A 137 9.67 -3.68 -22.65
C LEU A 137 10.32 -5.02 -22.97
N ASN A 138 11.65 -5.13 -22.92
CA ASN A 138 12.27 -6.44 -22.91
C ASN A 138 12.16 -7.07 -21.51
N VAL A 139 12.09 -8.41 -21.44
CA VAL A 139 11.97 -9.18 -20.20
C VAL A 139 13.04 -8.79 -19.19
N LEU A 140 14.30 -8.68 -19.61
CA LEU A 140 15.41 -8.41 -18.70
C LEU A 140 15.34 -7.00 -18.08
N PRO A 141 15.23 -5.90 -18.88
CA PRO A 141 15.01 -4.55 -18.36
C PRO A 141 13.79 -4.42 -17.43
N PHE A 142 12.67 -5.07 -17.76
CA PHE A 142 11.47 -5.05 -16.92
C PHE A 142 11.72 -5.68 -15.55
N VAL A 143 12.33 -6.87 -15.53
CA VAL A 143 12.70 -7.57 -14.29
C VAL A 143 13.68 -6.74 -13.48
N LEU A 144 14.72 -6.19 -14.10
CA LEU A 144 15.73 -5.38 -13.42
C LEU A 144 15.13 -4.13 -12.77
N ARG A 145 14.25 -3.41 -13.46
CA ARG A 145 13.57 -2.23 -12.88
C ARG A 145 12.69 -2.61 -11.69
N THR A 146 11.95 -3.71 -11.79
CA THR A 146 11.12 -4.21 -10.68
C THR A 146 11.96 -4.64 -9.47
N LEU A 147 13.09 -5.33 -9.70
CA LEU A 147 14.01 -5.71 -8.62
C LEU A 147 14.67 -4.48 -7.99
N LEU A 148 15.18 -3.55 -8.81
CA LEU A 148 15.81 -2.31 -8.35
C LEU A 148 14.87 -1.49 -7.49
N TRP A 149 13.57 -1.47 -7.81
CA TRP A 149 12.56 -0.82 -7.00
C TRP A 149 12.44 -1.41 -5.60
N PHE A 150 12.31 -2.74 -5.47
CA PHE A 150 12.23 -3.36 -4.15
C PHE A 150 13.53 -3.25 -3.36
N PHE A 151 14.69 -3.25 -4.04
CA PHE A 151 15.97 -2.91 -3.40
C PHE A 151 16.00 -1.46 -2.91
N ALA A 152 15.50 -0.52 -3.70
CA ALA A 152 15.40 0.89 -3.32
C ALA A 152 14.46 1.06 -2.12
N LEU A 153 13.28 0.44 -2.12
CA LEU A 153 12.37 0.45 -0.97
C LEU A 153 13.02 -0.16 0.28
N ALA A 154 13.76 -1.25 0.14
CA ALA A 154 14.50 -1.84 1.26
C ALA A 154 15.59 -0.90 1.81
N ALA A 155 16.34 -0.21 0.94
CA ALA A 155 17.35 0.76 1.33
C ALA A 155 16.73 1.99 2.01
N ILE A 156 15.65 2.51 1.43
CA ILE A 156 14.88 3.63 1.99
C ILE A 156 14.30 3.24 3.36
N ALA A 157 13.70 2.05 3.49
CA ALA A 157 13.21 1.55 4.77
C ALA A 157 14.29 1.50 5.84
N ARG A 158 15.48 0.98 5.52
CA ARG A 158 16.62 0.97 6.45
C ARG A 158 17.05 2.38 6.88
N SER A 159 16.95 3.37 5.99
CA SER A 159 17.31 4.75 6.29
C SER A 159 16.25 5.51 7.11
N GLN A 160 14.96 5.33 6.77
CA GLN A 160 13.85 6.15 7.27
C GLN A 160 13.29 5.62 8.59
N VAL A 161 13.34 4.31 8.81
CA VAL A 161 12.85 3.68 10.05
C VAL A 161 13.77 4.04 11.22
N GLY A 162 13.18 4.43 12.34
CA GLY A 162 13.90 4.82 13.56
C GLY A 162 14.26 6.30 13.63
N GLY A 163 13.94 7.10 12.60
CA GLY A 163 14.00 8.57 12.69
C GLY A 163 15.39 9.20 12.57
N HIS A 164 16.42 8.44 12.17
CA HIS A 164 17.81 8.92 12.06
C HIS A 164 18.17 9.48 10.68
N ALA A 165 17.26 9.38 9.69
CA ALA A 165 17.50 9.90 8.35
C ALA A 165 17.82 11.41 8.37
N SER A 166 18.74 11.86 7.50
CA SER A 166 18.91 13.29 7.25
C SER A 166 17.73 13.85 6.44
N ALA A 167 17.59 15.18 6.43
CA ALA A 167 16.61 15.85 5.57
C ALA A 167 16.90 15.59 4.09
N SER A 168 18.17 15.65 3.67
CA SER A 168 18.58 15.35 2.30
C SER A 168 18.25 13.91 1.87
N ALA A 169 18.49 12.93 2.75
CA ALA A 169 18.15 11.54 2.48
C ALA A 169 16.64 11.34 2.32
N SER A 170 15.84 12.08 3.11
CA SER A 170 14.37 12.01 3.04
C SER A 170 13.83 12.68 1.77
N ALA A 171 14.41 13.81 1.35
CA ALA A 171 14.09 14.45 0.08
C ALA A 171 14.43 13.53 -1.10
N LEU A 172 15.63 12.92 -1.10
CA LEU A 172 16.02 11.94 -2.13
C LEU A 172 15.09 10.73 -2.15
N ALA A 173 14.73 10.19 -0.98
CA ALA A 173 13.79 9.08 -0.88
C ALA A 173 12.43 9.42 -1.49
N LEU A 174 11.90 10.62 -1.26
CA LEU A 174 10.63 11.05 -1.89
C LEU A 174 10.75 11.15 -3.40
N ILE A 175 11.85 11.71 -3.93
CA ILE A 175 12.08 11.80 -5.38
C ILE A 175 12.10 10.39 -5.99
N VAL A 176 12.89 9.47 -5.41
CA VAL A 176 13.00 8.09 -5.87
C VAL A 176 11.65 7.38 -5.80
N MET A 177 10.91 7.51 -4.69
CA MET A 177 9.62 6.84 -4.52
C MET A 177 8.54 7.37 -5.47
N ILE A 178 8.44 8.68 -5.65
CA ILE A 178 7.40 9.28 -6.51
C ILE A 178 7.70 8.96 -7.98
N LEU A 179 8.93 9.19 -8.45
CA LEU A 179 9.29 8.91 -9.85
C LEU A 179 9.29 7.40 -10.14
N GLY A 180 9.77 6.58 -9.20
CA GLY A 180 9.77 5.13 -9.34
C GLY A 180 8.35 4.55 -9.36
N ALA A 181 7.47 5.00 -8.47
CA ALA A 181 6.08 4.54 -8.46
C ALA A 181 5.32 4.99 -9.72
N TRP A 182 5.53 6.23 -10.20
CA TRP A 182 4.95 6.69 -11.46
C TRP A 182 5.39 5.82 -12.64
N LEU A 183 6.70 5.52 -12.74
CA LEU A 183 7.26 4.72 -13.81
C LEU A 183 6.80 3.25 -13.75
N LEU A 184 6.85 2.64 -12.56
CA LEU A 184 6.48 1.24 -12.41
C LEU A 184 4.98 0.99 -12.46
N ALA A 185 4.15 1.96 -12.10
CA ALA A 185 2.72 1.88 -12.37
C ALA A 185 2.44 1.77 -13.88
N ALA A 186 3.20 2.50 -14.71
CA ALA A 186 3.12 2.36 -16.15
C ALA A 186 3.57 0.96 -16.60
N ASP A 187 4.72 0.49 -16.13
CA ASP A 187 5.21 -0.85 -16.46
C ASP A 187 4.22 -1.95 -16.04
N TRP A 188 3.68 -1.92 -14.82
CA TRP A 188 2.84 -2.99 -14.30
C TRP A 188 1.41 -2.99 -14.83
N PHE A 189 0.77 -1.82 -14.99
CA PHE A 189 -0.63 -1.76 -15.38
C PHE A 189 -0.86 -1.22 -16.80
N MET A 190 -0.11 -0.21 -17.24
CA MET A 190 -0.32 0.38 -18.56
C MET A 190 0.09 -0.60 -19.66
N THR A 191 1.20 -1.32 -19.48
CA THR A 191 1.69 -2.29 -20.48
C THR A 191 0.87 -3.58 -20.59
N LEU A 192 -0.18 -3.74 -19.76
CA LEU A 192 -1.18 -4.80 -19.95
C LEU A 192 -1.93 -4.65 -21.29
N ASP A 193 -2.00 -3.43 -21.84
CA ASP A 193 -2.38 -3.14 -23.22
C ASP A 193 -1.37 -2.14 -23.81
N ILE A 194 -0.49 -2.62 -24.68
CA ILE A 194 0.57 -1.81 -25.31
C ILE A 194 0.06 -0.68 -26.21
N ARG A 195 -1.23 -0.67 -26.57
CA ARG A 195 -1.85 0.39 -27.36
C ARG A 195 -2.31 1.56 -26.49
N PHE A 196 -2.50 1.31 -25.19
CA PHE A 196 -2.91 2.31 -24.24
C PHE A 196 -1.71 3.11 -23.74
N HIS A 197 -1.79 4.43 -23.84
CA HIS A 197 -0.80 5.34 -23.28
C HIS A 197 -1.48 6.52 -22.61
N SER A 198 -0.99 6.90 -21.44
CA SER A 198 -1.44 8.11 -20.75
C SER A 198 -0.36 8.62 -19.79
N TRP A 199 0.12 9.83 -20.04
CA TRP A 199 1.07 10.59 -19.21
C TRP A 199 0.62 10.70 -17.74
N ALA A 200 -0.69 10.80 -17.49
CA ALA A 200 -1.26 10.95 -16.15
C ALA A 200 -1.47 9.60 -15.43
N PHE A 201 -1.44 8.48 -16.15
CA PHE A 201 -1.82 7.17 -15.59
C PHE A 201 -0.94 6.73 -14.41
N GLY A 202 0.37 6.94 -14.50
CA GLY A 202 1.27 6.63 -13.38
C GLY A 202 0.95 7.43 -12.12
N LEU A 203 0.51 8.70 -12.26
CA LEU A 203 0.11 9.55 -11.13
C LEU A 203 -1.24 9.12 -10.56
N GLN A 204 -2.15 8.63 -11.39
CA GLN A 204 -3.42 8.05 -10.95
C GLN A 204 -3.19 6.86 -10.03
N VAL A 205 -2.37 5.91 -10.47
CA VAL A 205 -2.03 4.72 -9.69
C VAL A 205 -1.30 5.11 -8.41
N PHE A 206 -0.33 6.04 -8.48
CA PHE A 206 0.35 6.53 -7.27
C PHE A 206 -0.64 7.15 -6.25
N ALA A 207 -1.59 7.96 -6.70
CA ALA A 207 -2.60 8.55 -5.81
C ALA A 207 -3.54 7.48 -5.19
N LEU A 208 -3.90 6.45 -5.98
CA LEU A 208 -4.62 5.27 -5.52
C LEU A 208 -3.82 4.52 -4.43
N GLU A 209 -2.53 4.32 -4.63
CA GLU A 209 -1.64 3.67 -3.67
C GLU A 209 -1.52 4.47 -2.37
N MET A 210 -1.32 5.79 -2.46
CA MET A 210 -1.27 6.67 -1.28
C MET A 210 -2.57 6.65 -0.47
N CYS A 211 -3.74 6.68 -1.15
CA CYS A 211 -5.03 6.54 -0.48
C CYS A 211 -5.18 5.21 0.25
N THR A 212 -4.80 4.13 -0.42
CA THR A 212 -4.89 2.76 0.13
C THR A 212 -4.00 2.63 1.35
N ALA A 213 -2.75 3.06 1.24
CA ALA A 213 -1.78 3.03 2.34
C ALA A 213 -2.25 3.86 3.53
N TYR A 214 -2.71 5.09 3.29
CA TYR A 214 -3.18 5.97 4.37
C TYR A 214 -4.42 5.40 5.06
N ALA A 215 -5.37 4.84 4.31
CA ALA A 215 -6.56 4.22 4.89
C ALA A 215 -6.22 2.99 5.75
N ALA A 216 -5.29 2.15 5.30
CA ALA A 216 -4.78 1.02 6.09
C ALA A 216 -4.06 1.49 7.36
N LEU A 217 -3.20 2.50 7.26
CA LEU A 217 -2.48 3.08 8.40
C LEU A 217 -3.42 3.75 9.40
N LEU A 218 -4.48 4.40 8.93
CA LEU A 218 -5.51 4.98 9.78
C LEU A 218 -6.25 3.88 10.57
N LEU A 219 -6.66 2.80 9.93
CA LEU A 219 -7.27 1.65 10.63
C LEU A 219 -6.30 1.02 11.64
N LEU A 220 -5.04 0.84 11.26
CA LEU A 220 -4.00 0.36 12.17
C LEU A 220 -3.86 1.30 13.38
N ARG A 221 -3.95 2.61 13.18
CA ARG A 221 -3.88 3.58 14.28
C ARG A 221 -5.10 3.52 15.19
N LEU A 222 -6.29 3.32 14.63
CA LEU A 222 -7.56 3.26 15.38
C LEU A 222 -7.73 1.96 16.18
N THR A 223 -7.03 0.88 15.80
CA THR A 223 -7.06 -0.40 16.51
C THR A 223 -6.07 -0.49 17.68
N ARG A 224 -5.19 0.50 17.85
CA ARG A 224 -4.27 0.56 19.00
C ARG A 224 -5.02 0.81 20.31
N ARG A 225 -4.53 0.21 21.40
CA ARG A 225 -5.13 0.34 22.75
C ARG A 225 -5.26 1.79 23.21
N VAL A 226 -4.27 2.62 22.90
CA VAL A 226 -4.29 4.05 23.23
C VAL A 226 -5.04 4.79 22.10
N PRO A 227 -6.16 5.47 22.38
CA PRO A 227 -6.91 6.19 21.36
C PRO A 227 -6.07 7.31 20.71
N PRO A 228 -6.39 7.73 19.47
CA PRO A 228 -5.83 8.95 18.88
C PRO A 228 -6.13 10.16 19.75
N GLN A 229 -5.10 10.96 20.02
CA GLN A 229 -5.23 12.23 20.71
C GLN A 229 -5.81 13.29 19.79
N ARG A 230 -5.54 13.20 18.47
CA ARG A 230 -5.98 14.15 17.46
C ARG A 230 -6.71 13.47 16.29
N PRO A 231 -7.90 12.88 16.51
CA PRO A 231 -8.67 12.24 15.44
C PRO A 231 -9.01 13.19 14.29
N ALA A 232 -9.29 14.47 14.59
CA ALA A 232 -9.59 15.47 13.57
C ALA A 232 -8.44 15.69 12.57
N LEU A 233 -7.18 15.59 13.04
CA LEU A 233 -5.99 15.70 12.18
C LEU A 233 -5.87 14.50 11.23
N LEU A 234 -6.13 13.30 11.74
CA LEU A 234 -6.12 12.07 10.93
C LEU A 234 -7.22 12.10 9.85
N GLY A 235 -8.42 12.55 10.21
CA GLY A 235 -9.48 12.75 9.23
C GLY A 235 -9.15 13.82 8.19
N ALA A 236 -8.46 14.91 8.59
CA ALA A 236 -8.03 15.94 7.65
C ALA A 236 -7.00 15.42 6.65
N LEU A 237 -6.05 14.60 7.09
CA LEU A 237 -5.10 13.94 6.20
C LEU A 237 -5.79 12.97 5.23
N MET A 238 -6.79 12.20 5.68
CA MET A 238 -7.59 11.35 4.78
C MET A 238 -8.25 12.18 3.67
N ILE A 239 -8.78 13.36 4.00
CA ILE A 239 -9.37 14.27 3.01
C ILE A 239 -8.33 14.70 1.98
N VAL A 240 -7.10 15.03 2.40
CA VAL A 240 -6.02 15.40 1.47
C VAL A 240 -5.76 14.28 0.46
N PHE A 241 -5.62 13.03 0.92
CA PHE A 241 -5.42 11.89 0.03
C PHE A 241 -6.62 11.66 -0.91
N LEU A 242 -7.85 11.72 -0.38
CA LEU A 242 -9.06 11.56 -1.19
C LEU A 242 -9.25 12.67 -2.22
N LEU A 243 -8.91 13.91 -1.88
CA LEU A 243 -8.91 15.03 -2.83
C LEU A 243 -7.85 14.82 -3.91
N LEU A 244 -6.63 14.42 -3.53
CA LEU A 244 -5.56 14.13 -4.48
C LEU A 244 -5.98 13.03 -5.47
N TRP A 245 -6.59 11.96 -4.95
CA TRP A 245 -7.16 10.89 -5.77
C TRP A 245 -8.26 11.39 -6.68
N LEU A 246 -9.24 12.15 -6.17
CA LEU A 246 -10.35 12.66 -6.97
C LEU A 246 -9.83 13.57 -8.11
N CYS A 247 -8.85 14.42 -7.81
CA CYS A 247 -8.19 15.27 -8.80
C CYS A 247 -7.55 14.45 -9.91
N PHE A 248 -6.69 13.46 -9.57
CA PHE A 248 -6.01 12.67 -10.60
C PHE A 248 -6.94 11.71 -11.35
N GLN A 249 -7.99 11.19 -10.71
CA GLN A 249 -8.97 10.37 -11.41
C GLN A 249 -9.82 11.19 -12.36
N ALA A 250 -10.16 12.45 -12.05
CA ALA A 250 -10.96 13.28 -12.95
C ALA A 250 -10.20 13.68 -14.23
N VAL A 251 -8.89 13.92 -14.14
CA VAL A 251 -8.10 14.54 -15.23
C VAL A 251 -8.16 13.74 -16.55
N PRO A 252 -7.88 12.41 -16.60
CA PRO A 252 -7.92 11.68 -17.87
C PRO A 252 -9.31 11.53 -18.49
N TYR A 253 -10.36 11.48 -17.68
CA TYR A 253 -11.73 11.50 -18.20
C TYR A 253 -12.10 12.83 -18.88
N LEU A 254 -11.51 13.94 -18.42
CA LEU A 254 -11.69 15.24 -19.08
C LEU A 254 -10.87 15.32 -20.37
N ALA A 255 -9.65 14.81 -20.36
CA ALA A 255 -8.71 14.87 -21.50
C ALA A 255 -9.10 13.94 -22.67
N ILE A 256 -9.60 12.74 -22.40
CA ILE A 256 -10.03 11.81 -23.47
C ILE A 256 -11.28 12.31 -24.20
N ARG A 257 -12.10 13.14 -23.55
CA ARG A 257 -13.25 13.77 -24.21
C ARG A 257 -12.81 14.90 -25.17
N SER A 258 -11.61 15.46 -24.99
CA SER A 258 -11.09 16.55 -25.84
C SER A 258 -10.19 16.07 -26.97
N ASP A 259 -9.48 14.94 -26.81
CA ASP A 259 -8.59 14.38 -27.82
C ASP A 259 -9.11 13.02 -28.29
N ASP A 260 -9.38 12.90 -29.60
CA ASP A 260 -9.95 11.73 -30.28
C ASP A 260 -8.93 10.57 -30.41
N LEU A 261 -8.21 10.26 -29.33
CA LEU A 261 -7.27 9.14 -29.26
C LEU A 261 -8.06 7.84 -29.07
N SER A 262 -8.43 7.22 -30.18
CA SER A 262 -9.24 5.99 -30.25
C SER A 262 -8.79 4.90 -29.25
N ALA A 263 -7.48 4.65 -29.12
CA ALA A 263 -6.94 3.64 -28.21
C ALA A 263 -7.18 3.95 -26.72
N GLY A 264 -7.13 5.23 -26.33
CA GLY A 264 -7.44 5.66 -24.96
C GLY A 264 -8.93 5.50 -24.66
N ALA A 265 -9.78 5.95 -25.58
CA ALA A 265 -11.23 5.82 -25.46
C ALA A 265 -11.68 4.36 -25.37
N GLU A 266 -11.11 3.46 -26.19
CA GLU A 266 -11.38 2.02 -26.14
C GLU A 266 -11.03 1.40 -24.77
N TRP A 267 -9.88 1.78 -24.19
CA TRP A 267 -9.44 1.25 -22.90
C TRP A 267 -10.40 1.61 -21.76
N TYR A 268 -10.93 2.85 -21.75
CA TYR A 268 -11.92 3.29 -20.76
C TYR A 268 -13.32 2.76 -21.06
N ALA A 269 -13.72 2.65 -22.34
CA ALA A 269 -15.02 2.11 -22.75
C ALA A 269 -15.19 0.65 -22.29
N ALA A 270 -14.18 -0.20 -22.51
CA ALA A 270 -14.17 -1.58 -22.03
C ALA A 270 -14.35 -1.71 -20.50
N ARG A 271 -14.09 -0.63 -19.76
CA ARG A 271 -14.17 -0.54 -18.29
C ARG A 271 -15.37 0.26 -17.79
N ALA A 272 -16.16 0.83 -18.69
CA ALA A 272 -17.39 1.55 -18.41
C ALA A 272 -18.66 0.76 -18.81
N GLU A 273 -18.49 -0.42 -19.42
CA GLU A 273 -19.57 -1.28 -19.88
C GLU A 273 -19.84 -2.48 -18.94
N GLY A 274 -21.01 -3.10 -19.11
CA GLY A 274 -21.42 -4.30 -18.37
C GLY A 274 -21.39 -4.14 -16.85
N GLY A 275 -20.86 -5.15 -16.16
CA GLY A 275 -20.72 -5.15 -14.69
C GLY A 275 -19.74 -4.09 -14.15
N TRP A 276 -18.76 -3.68 -14.95
CA TRP A 276 -17.73 -2.72 -14.52
C TRP A 276 -18.28 -1.30 -14.34
N ARG A 277 -19.40 -0.95 -14.99
CA ARG A 277 -20.12 0.30 -14.72
C ARG A 277 -20.55 0.42 -13.26
N TRP A 278 -21.04 -0.68 -12.68
CA TRP A 278 -21.46 -0.72 -11.28
C TRP A 278 -20.26 -0.68 -10.35
N VAL A 279 -19.16 -1.34 -10.72
CA VAL A 279 -17.89 -1.26 -9.98
C VAL A 279 -17.37 0.18 -9.96
N LEU A 280 -17.41 0.89 -11.08
CA LEU A 280 -17.02 2.30 -11.16
C LEU A 280 -17.90 3.19 -10.28
N GLY A 281 -19.23 2.97 -10.29
CA GLY A 281 -20.16 3.64 -9.39
C GLY A 281 -19.85 3.36 -7.92
N ALA A 282 -19.51 2.12 -7.57
CA ALA A 282 -19.11 1.73 -6.22
C ALA A 282 -17.78 2.38 -5.79
N ILE A 283 -16.78 2.44 -6.66
CA ILE A 283 -15.51 3.15 -6.41
C ILE A 283 -15.79 4.64 -6.10
N GLY A 284 -16.64 5.28 -6.91
CA GLY A 284 -17.07 6.65 -6.70
C GLY A 284 -17.78 6.83 -5.36
N LEU A 285 -18.78 6.01 -5.06
CA LEU A 285 -19.53 6.05 -3.80
C LEU A 285 -18.60 5.86 -2.58
N LEU A 286 -17.76 4.84 -2.61
CA LEU A 286 -16.88 4.46 -1.50
C LEU A 286 -15.69 5.41 -1.29
N GLY A 287 -15.41 6.32 -2.24
CA GLY A 287 -14.41 7.39 -2.11
C GLY A 287 -15.01 8.77 -1.86
N ILE A 288 -16.04 9.16 -2.60
CA ILE A 288 -16.66 10.49 -2.55
C ILE A 288 -17.53 10.64 -1.30
N VAL A 289 -18.30 9.63 -0.89
CA VAL A 289 -19.11 9.70 0.33
C VAL A 289 -18.24 9.91 1.58
N PRO A 290 -17.16 9.13 1.84
CA PRO A 290 -16.30 9.41 2.97
C PRO A 290 -15.59 10.76 2.85
N LEU A 291 -15.20 11.19 1.64
CA LEU A 291 -14.64 12.52 1.42
C LEU A 291 -15.62 13.61 1.91
N LEU A 292 -16.86 13.59 1.43
CA LEU A 292 -17.90 14.57 1.80
C LEU A 292 -18.27 14.48 3.28
N ALA A 293 -18.40 13.26 3.82
CA ALA A 293 -18.71 13.06 5.23
C ALA A 293 -17.60 13.63 6.13
N LEU A 294 -16.32 13.42 5.78
CA LEU A 294 -15.19 13.92 6.55
C LEU A 294 -15.04 15.45 6.49
N LEU A 295 -15.66 16.15 5.53
CA LEU A 295 -15.75 17.62 5.54
C LEU A 295 -16.46 18.13 6.80
N LEU A 296 -17.39 17.35 7.36
CA LEU A 296 -18.09 17.69 8.59
C LEU A 296 -17.19 17.49 9.82
N PRO A 297 -16.96 18.54 10.65
CA PRO A 297 -16.10 18.43 11.83
C PRO A 297 -16.56 17.37 12.84
N LEU A 298 -17.87 17.14 12.95
CA LEU A 298 -18.46 16.13 13.83
C LEU A 298 -18.02 14.70 13.43
N VAL A 299 -18.06 14.41 12.13
CA VAL A 299 -17.62 13.11 11.58
C VAL A 299 -16.11 12.97 11.75
N ARG A 300 -15.35 14.03 11.43
CA ARG A 300 -13.88 14.02 11.50
C ARG A 300 -13.30 13.80 12.90
N ARG A 301 -14.06 14.15 13.95
CA ARG A 301 -13.66 13.96 15.35
C ARG A 301 -14.03 12.57 15.89
N SER A 302 -14.94 11.85 15.23
CA SER A 302 -15.43 10.55 15.69
C SER A 302 -14.55 9.40 15.21
N GLN A 303 -13.97 8.64 16.13
CA GLN A 303 -13.13 7.48 15.80
C GLN A 303 -13.90 6.40 15.03
N ARG A 304 -15.16 6.17 15.38
CA ARG A 304 -16.02 5.20 14.68
C ARG A 304 -16.28 5.64 13.24
N ALA A 305 -16.53 6.93 13.04
CA ALA A 305 -16.74 7.47 11.70
C ALA A 305 -15.46 7.42 10.86
N LEU A 306 -14.29 7.71 11.45
CA LEU A 306 -13.00 7.55 10.79
C LEU A 306 -12.72 6.09 10.40
N ALA A 307 -13.06 5.13 11.27
CA ALA A 307 -12.92 3.71 10.97
C ALA A 307 -13.83 3.30 9.80
N PHE A 308 -15.10 3.70 9.83
CA PHE A 308 -16.04 3.42 8.74
C PHE A 308 -15.57 4.05 7.42
N ALA A 309 -15.12 5.30 7.45
CA ALA A 309 -14.56 5.97 6.27
C ALA A 309 -13.33 5.23 5.74
N ALA A 310 -12.40 4.83 6.60
CA ALA A 310 -11.20 4.11 6.17
C ALA A 310 -11.50 2.71 5.60
N VAL A 311 -12.45 1.96 6.18
CA VAL A 311 -12.92 0.68 5.61
C VAL A 311 -13.59 0.91 4.26
N SER A 312 -14.50 1.88 4.16
CA SER A 312 -15.15 2.25 2.89
C SER A 312 -14.11 2.56 1.82
N VAL A 313 -13.15 3.44 2.13
CA VAL A 313 -12.07 3.81 1.20
C VAL A 313 -11.26 2.57 0.79
N LEU A 314 -10.82 1.72 1.73
CA LEU A 314 -10.07 0.51 1.39
C LEU A 314 -10.83 -0.43 0.46
N VAL A 315 -12.12 -0.66 0.71
CA VAL A 315 -12.95 -1.48 -0.18
C VAL A 315 -13.04 -0.83 -1.56
N GLY A 316 -13.30 0.48 -1.63
CA GLY A 316 -13.34 1.24 -2.87
C GLY A 316 -12.03 1.18 -3.66
N LYS A 317 -10.88 1.36 -2.99
CA LYS A 317 -9.57 1.26 -3.62
C LYS A 317 -9.24 -0.16 -4.08
N SER A 318 -9.66 -1.18 -3.32
CA SER A 318 -9.50 -2.58 -3.73
C SER A 318 -10.26 -2.88 -5.03
N LEU A 319 -11.50 -2.39 -5.14
CA LEU A 319 -12.27 -2.46 -6.37
C LEU A 319 -11.59 -1.70 -7.52
N GLU A 320 -10.93 -0.59 -7.23
CA GLU A 320 -10.21 0.22 -8.21
C GLU A 320 -8.97 -0.49 -8.77
N PHE A 321 -8.18 -1.18 -7.95
CA PHE A 321 -7.10 -2.05 -8.41
C PHE A 321 -7.62 -3.16 -9.33
N ALA A 322 -8.74 -3.79 -8.95
CA ALA A 322 -9.42 -4.78 -9.79
C ALA A 322 -9.90 -4.17 -11.12
N TRP A 323 -10.51 -2.98 -11.08
CA TRP A 323 -11.02 -2.26 -12.24
C TRP A 323 -9.91 -1.86 -13.22
N ILE A 324 -8.70 -1.55 -12.74
CA ILE A 324 -7.56 -1.25 -13.62
C ILE A 324 -7.12 -2.51 -14.40
N ALA A 325 -6.91 -3.63 -13.69
CA ALA A 325 -6.20 -4.78 -14.24
C ALA A 325 -7.09 -5.87 -14.88
N ILE A 326 -8.26 -6.14 -14.31
CA ILE A 326 -9.05 -7.36 -14.58
C ILE A 326 -9.99 -7.28 -15.80
N PRO A 327 -10.55 -6.13 -16.22
CA PRO A 327 -11.46 -6.08 -17.36
C PRO A 327 -10.89 -6.80 -18.60
N GLY A 328 -11.70 -7.69 -19.20
CA GLY A 328 -11.28 -8.54 -20.32
C GLY A 328 -10.55 -9.84 -19.96
N ARG A 329 -10.26 -10.11 -18.67
CA ARG A 329 -9.55 -11.32 -18.21
C ARG A 329 -10.46 -12.43 -17.64
N GLY A 330 -11.77 -12.23 -17.63
CA GLY A 330 -12.74 -13.24 -17.17
C GLY A 330 -12.84 -13.42 -15.64
N PRO A 331 -13.69 -14.35 -15.17
CA PRO A 331 -14.01 -14.51 -13.75
C PRO A 331 -12.86 -15.12 -12.92
N VAL A 332 -11.97 -15.90 -13.54
CA VAL A 332 -10.80 -16.50 -12.87
C VAL A 332 -9.88 -15.41 -12.31
N ALA A 333 -9.71 -14.30 -13.04
CA ALA A 333 -8.94 -13.16 -12.56
C ALA A 333 -9.55 -12.51 -11.31
N VAL A 334 -10.88 -12.41 -11.23
CA VAL A 334 -11.60 -11.90 -10.05
C VAL A 334 -11.38 -12.84 -8.85
N LEU A 335 -11.53 -14.15 -9.04
CA LEU A 335 -11.32 -15.13 -7.97
C LEU A 335 -9.89 -15.12 -7.46
N SER A 336 -8.90 -15.12 -8.37
CA SER A 336 -7.49 -15.00 -8.02
C SER A 336 -7.20 -13.72 -7.23
N PHE A 337 -7.73 -12.58 -7.69
CA PHE A 337 -7.59 -11.31 -6.99
C PHE A 337 -8.17 -11.37 -5.57
N LEU A 338 -9.39 -11.90 -5.40
CA LEU A 338 -10.03 -11.98 -4.08
C LEU A 338 -9.28 -12.92 -3.12
N PHE A 339 -8.85 -14.09 -3.59
CA PHE A 339 -8.06 -15.02 -2.78
C PHE A 339 -6.69 -14.44 -2.39
N ALA A 340 -6.00 -13.80 -3.34
CA ALA A 340 -4.72 -13.12 -3.09
C ALA A 340 -4.90 -11.96 -2.11
N LEU A 341 -5.95 -11.14 -2.30
CA LEU A 341 -6.27 -10.02 -1.40
C LEU A 341 -6.52 -10.50 0.02
N CYS A 342 -7.36 -11.53 0.21
CA CYS A 342 -7.58 -12.14 1.52
C CYS A 342 -6.27 -12.66 2.12
N GLY A 343 -5.46 -13.37 1.32
CA GLY A 343 -4.16 -13.90 1.75
C GLY A 343 -3.22 -12.80 2.23
N PHE A 344 -3.06 -11.74 1.43
CA PHE A 344 -2.19 -10.62 1.73
C PHE A 344 -2.66 -9.78 2.90
N VAL A 345 -3.97 -9.58 3.06
CA VAL A 345 -4.54 -8.90 4.25
C VAL A 345 -4.23 -9.70 5.50
N CYS A 346 -4.37 -11.03 5.47
CA CYS A 346 -4.01 -11.89 6.60
C CYS A 346 -2.52 -11.82 6.95
N PHE A 347 -1.62 -11.86 5.96
CA PHE A 347 -0.18 -11.72 6.18
C PHE A 347 0.21 -10.32 6.69
N ALA A 348 -0.37 -9.27 6.13
CA ALA A 348 -0.12 -7.90 6.59
C ALA A 348 -0.64 -7.72 8.03
N ALA A 349 -1.83 -8.25 8.35
CA ALA A 349 -2.40 -8.21 9.69
C ALA A 349 -1.55 -9.01 10.71
N SER A 350 -1.05 -10.19 10.35
CA SER A 350 -0.16 -10.97 11.23
C SER A 350 1.16 -10.24 11.47
N TYR A 351 1.74 -9.63 10.42
CA TYR A 351 2.96 -8.87 10.53
C TYR A 351 2.80 -7.61 11.41
N LEU A 352 1.70 -6.87 11.23
CA LEU A 352 1.41 -5.63 11.94
C LEU A 352 0.85 -5.83 13.37
N ALA A 353 0.52 -7.08 13.74
CA ALA A 353 -0.03 -7.40 15.05
C ALA A 353 0.91 -6.93 16.20
N PRO A 354 0.36 -6.34 17.27
CA PRO A 354 1.15 -5.99 18.45
C PRO A 354 1.85 -7.24 19.03
N GLY A 355 3.17 -7.21 19.17
CA GLY A 355 3.96 -8.33 19.69
C GLY A 355 4.56 -9.26 18.64
N SER A 356 4.30 -9.03 17.35
CA SER A 356 4.88 -9.82 16.26
C SER A 356 6.43 -9.80 16.33
N ARG A 357 7.03 -10.98 16.19
CA ARG A 357 8.50 -11.19 16.24
C ARG A 357 9.22 -10.61 15.02
N TRP A 358 8.46 -10.12 14.05
CA TRP A 358 8.93 -9.64 12.75
C TRP A 358 9.45 -8.20 12.75
N ARG A 359 9.39 -7.51 13.90
CA ARG A 359 10.03 -6.20 14.05
C ARG A 359 11.53 -6.38 13.85
N PHE A 360 12.11 -5.56 12.97
CA PHE A 360 13.57 -5.44 12.84
C PHE A 360 14.20 -5.51 14.24
N PRO A 361 15.22 -6.35 14.46
CA PRO A 361 15.90 -6.42 15.74
C PRO A 361 16.45 -5.03 16.04
N GLY A 362 15.73 -4.28 16.88
CA GLY A 362 16.17 -3.00 17.38
C GLY A 362 17.45 -3.26 18.15
N ARG A 363 18.54 -2.63 17.69
CA ARG A 363 19.70 -2.39 18.54
C ARG A 363 19.20 -1.91 19.89
N ARG A 364 19.65 -2.61 20.93
CA ARG A 364 19.55 -2.22 22.34
C ARG A 364 19.74 -0.71 22.43
N SER A 365 18.80 -0.02 23.06
CA SER A 365 19.05 1.30 23.60
C SER A 365 20.31 1.19 24.45
N ALA A 366 21.43 1.72 23.95
CA ALA A 366 22.59 1.96 24.78
C ALA A 366 22.15 3.02 25.79
N ALA A 367 22.10 2.58 27.05
CA ALA A 367 21.95 3.43 28.21
C ALA A 367 23.17 4.36 28.35
#